data_AF-A0A2M8Q383-F1
#
_entry.id   AF-A0A2M8Q383-F1
#
_cell.length_a   1.000
_cell.length_b   1.000
_cell.length_c   1.000
_cell.angle_alpha   90.00
_cell.angle_beta   90.00
_cell.angle_gamma   90.00
#
_symmetry.space_group_name_H-M   'P 1'
#
loop_
_entity.id
_entity.type
_entity.pdbx_description
1 polymer ?
#
loop_
_entity_poly.entity_id
_entity_poly.type
_entity_poly.pdbx_seq_one_letter_code
_entity_poly.pdbx_strand_id
1 'polypeptide(L)'
;MGFFRQLFKWLRPGLHLKRWVLVIVIGILLMSVGLAQILRLLFFRLGLIDDFYAFVDPFSPTLIAIGLCIIGVIIAILGWWRLNLSLAEPFGVTRSLRELLTTVRTHQQLRQGMRVVAIGGGTGLPSTLRALKTETSNITAVVTMADDGGSSGRLRRDYGMQPPGDLRSNITALAKDEALMTRLFNYRFPSGELGGHSFGNLLLAALYNLEGSMDRAADAAGRILAIQGRVLPCTLDDVHLVAEVEHYETKAVTKVEGESNIPSSAWKIRHVSLNPPNAILYTEVSHCISEAQLIIIGPGSLYTSIIPNLIVS
;
A
#
# COMPACT_ATOMS: atom_id res chain seq x y z
N MET A 1 -41.15 4.98 31.24
CA MET A 1 -41.74 3.91 30.39
C MET A 1 -41.04 3.66 29.04
N GLY A 2 -40.03 4.43 28.63
CA GLY A 2 -39.36 4.25 27.32
C GLY A 2 -38.33 3.12 27.22
N PHE A 3 -37.58 2.85 28.31
CA PHE A 3 -36.49 1.87 28.34
C PHE A 3 -36.96 0.43 28.10
N PHE A 4 -38.04 -0.01 28.78
CA PHE A 4 -38.60 -1.35 28.61
C PHE A 4 -39.12 -1.62 27.19
N ARG A 5 -39.68 -0.60 26.51
CA ARG A 5 -40.13 -0.72 25.12
C ARG A 5 -38.96 -0.85 24.14
N GLN A 6 -37.81 -0.23 24.44
CA GLN A 6 -36.59 -0.40 23.65
C GLN A 6 -35.97 -1.78 23.85
N LEU A 7 -35.91 -2.27 25.10
CA LEU A 7 -35.42 -3.63 25.41
C LEU A 7 -36.23 -4.72 24.68
N PHE A 8 -37.56 -4.54 24.57
CA PHE A 8 -38.42 -5.47 23.84
C PHE A 8 -38.18 -5.49 22.32
N LYS A 9 -37.59 -4.44 21.73
CA LYS A 9 -37.21 -4.43 20.31
C LYS A 9 -36.04 -5.37 20.01
N TRP A 10 -35.11 -5.52 20.96
CA TRP A 10 -34.01 -6.50 20.89
C TRP A 10 -34.51 -7.95 21.06
N LEU A 11 -35.72 -8.11 21.60
CA LEU A 11 -36.46 -9.37 21.72
C LEU A 11 -37.45 -9.59 20.56
N ARG A 12 -37.27 -8.96 19.39
CA ARG A 12 -38.07 -9.32 18.19
C ARG A 12 -37.63 -10.68 17.62
N PRO A 13 -38.56 -11.54 17.18
CA PRO A 13 -38.21 -12.80 16.50
C PRO A 13 -37.47 -12.48 15.19
N GLY A 14 -36.25 -13.04 15.02
CA GLY A 14 -35.38 -12.79 13.87
C GLY A 14 -33.91 -12.59 14.24
N LEU A 15 -33.61 -11.99 15.40
CA LEU A 15 -32.26 -11.99 15.97
C LEU A 15 -32.07 -13.25 16.83
N HIS A 16 -31.17 -14.14 16.44
CA HIS A 16 -30.81 -15.37 17.16
C HIS A 16 -30.21 -15.12 18.58
N LEU A 17 -30.17 -13.87 19.04
CA LEU A 17 -29.65 -13.40 20.32
C LEU A 17 -30.36 -14.01 21.54
N LYS A 18 -31.67 -14.24 21.45
CA LYS A 18 -32.49 -14.74 22.58
C LYS A 18 -32.01 -16.09 23.12
N ARG A 19 -31.55 -16.96 22.22
CA ARG A 19 -31.09 -18.31 22.58
C ARG A 19 -29.85 -18.24 23.46
N TRP A 20 -28.92 -17.33 23.15
CA TRP A 20 -27.68 -17.19 23.90
C TRP A 20 -27.87 -16.45 25.22
N VAL A 21 -28.76 -15.45 25.28
CA VAL A 21 -29.17 -14.83 26.55
C VAL A 21 -29.77 -15.88 27.49
N LEU A 22 -30.63 -16.76 26.98
CA LEU A 22 -31.20 -17.86 27.76
C LEU A 22 -30.12 -18.82 28.28
N VAL A 23 -29.14 -19.18 27.43
CA VAL A 23 -27.99 -20.04 27.82
C VAL A 23 -27.18 -19.39 28.96
N ILE A 24 -26.91 -18.09 28.89
CA ILE A 24 -26.21 -17.35 29.95
C ILE A 24 -27.01 -17.38 31.26
N VAL A 25 -28.32 -17.12 31.19
CA VAL A 25 -29.20 -17.15 32.37
C VAL A 25 -29.23 -18.54 33.00
N ILE A 26 -29.32 -19.60 32.21
CA ILE A 26 -29.25 -20.99 32.70
C ILE A 26 -27.89 -21.27 33.37
N GLY A 27 -26.79 -20.82 32.77
CA GLY A 27 -25.45 -20.94 33.35
C GLY A 27 -25.31 -20.24 34.71
N ILE A 28 -25.83 -19.02 34.82
CA ILE A 28 -25.84 -18.23 36.08
C ILE A 28 -26.69 -18.92 37.14
N LEU A 29 -27.88 -19.43 36.79
CA LEU A 29 -28.74 -20.15 37.73
C LEU A 29 -28.07 -21.42 38.28
N LEU A 30 -27.44 -22.23 37.40
CA LEU A 30 -26.70 -23.41 37.82
C LEU A 30 -25.51 -23.07 38.72
N MET A 31 -24.77 -22.00 38.37
CA MET A 31 -23.67 -21.49 39.19
C MET A 31 -24.18 -21.03 40.57
N SER A 32 -25.35 -20.39 40.62
CA SER A 32 -25.95 -19.88 41.86
C SER A 32 -26.40 -21.02 42.77
N VAL A 33 -26.98 -22.08 42.22
CA VAL A 33 -27.36 -23.30 42.96
C VAL A 33 -26.13 -24.02 43.52
N GLY A 34 -25.08 -24.20 42.71
CA GLY A 34 -23.83 -24.81 43.18
C GLY A 34 -23.15 -23.98 44.27
N LEU A 35 -23.11 -22.65 44.11
CA LEU A 35 -22.49 -21.76 45.09
C LEU A 35 -23.27 -21.74 46.40
N ALA A 36 -24.61 -21.74 46.35
CA ALA A 36 -25.45 -21.82 47.55
C ALA A 36 -25.21 -23.11 48.34
N GLN A 37 -25.00 -24.24 47.66
CA GLN A 37 -24.67 -25.50 48.33
C GLN A 37 -23.26 -25.49 48.95
N ILE A 38 -22.28 -24.90 48.27
CA ILE A 38 -20.92 -24.74 48.82
C ILE A 38 -20.93 -23.83 50.05
N LEU A 39 -21.63 -22.70 49.99
CA LEU A 39 -21.78 -21.78 51.12
C LEU A 39 -22.49 -22.46 52.29
N ARG A 40 -23.59 -23.20 52.04
CA ARG A 40 -24.28 -23.99 53.08
C ARG A 40 -23.32 -24.93 53.80
N LEU A 41 -22.47 -25.65 53.06
CA LEU A 41 -21.47 -26.55 53.64
C LEU A 41 -20.43 -25.78 54.47
N LEU A 42 -19.96 -24.64 53.98
CA LEU A 42 -18.97 -23.81 54.66
C LEU A 42 -19.51 -23.27 55.99
N PHE A 43 -20.74 -22.73 56.00
CA PHE A 43 -21.39 -22.23 57.21
C PHE A 43 -21.69 -23.34 58.23
N PHE A 44 -22.06 -24.54 57.75
CA PHE A 44 -22.21 -25.72 58.61
C PHE A 44 -20.87 -26.12 59.27
N ARG A 45 -19.77 -26.17 58.50
CA ARG A 45 -18.43 -26.48 59.04
C ARG A 45 -17.93 -25.44 60.06
N LEU A 46 -18.34 -24.18 59.91
CA LEU A 46 -17.98 -23.09 60.81
C LEU A 46 -18.87 -23.02 62.07
N GLY A 47 -19.86 -23.92 62.22
CA GLY A 47 -20.74 -23.95 63.39
C GLY A 47 -21.69 -22.75 63.50
N LEU A 48 -21.99 -22.08 62.37
CA LEU A 48 -22.81 -20.87 62.32
C LEU A 48 -24.31 -21.16 62.07
N ILE A 49 -24.68 -22.42 61.80
CA ILE A 49 -26.06 -22.85 61.48
C ILE A 49 -26.35 -24.15 62.24
N ASP A 50 -27.26 -24.12 63.22
CA ASP A 50 -27.64 -25.27 64.04
C ASP A 50 -28.62 -26.22 63.32
N ASP A 51 -28.30 -27.53 63.40
CA ASP A 51 -29.06 -28.79 63.40
C ASP A 51 -30.39 -29.00 62.63
N PHE A 52 -31.03 -28.00 62.03
CA PHE A 52 -32.35 -28.18 61.40
C PHE A 52 -32.31 -28.87 60.01
N TYR A 53 -31.14 -29.02 59.40
CA TYR A 53 -31.01 -29.53 58.02
C TYR A 53 -30.19 -30.83 57.88
N ALA A 54 -29.93 -31.54 58.99
CA ALA A 54 -29.13 -32.77 59.01
C ALA A 54 -29.83 -34.01 58.39
N PHE A 55 -31.09 -33.90 57.97
CA PHE A 55 -31.91 -35.04 57.54
C PHE A 55 -31.86 -35.38 56.04
N VAL A 56 -30.91 -34.87 55.24
CA VAL A 56 -30.79 -35.26 53.82
C VAL A 56 -29.36 -35.66 53.43
N ASP A 57 -29.13 -36.96 53.64
CA ASP A 57 -28.51 -37.96 52.76
C ASP A 57 -26.96 -38.14 52.67
N PRO A 58 -26.45 -39.40 52.59
CA PRO A 58 -25.05 -39.81 52.77
C PRO A 58 -24.19 -39.96 51.49
N PHE A 59 -24.51 -39.34 50.36
CA PHE A 59 -23.63 -39.29 49.18
C PHE A 59 -23.24 -37.85 48.83
N SER A 60 -21.91 -37.58 48.77
CA SER A 60 -21.30 -36.25 48.95
C SER A 60 -21.95 -35.11 48.14
N PRO A 61 -22.71 -34.19 48.78
CA PRO A 61 -23.31 -33.04 48.11
C PRO A 61 -22.27 -32.05 47.56
N THR A 62 -21.02 -32.14 48.00
CA THR A 62 -19.92 -31.23 47.63
C THR A 62 -19.39 -31.44 46.23
N LEU A 63 -19.15 -32.69 45.81
CA LEU A 63 -18.66 -33.00 44.45
C LEU A 63 -19.71 -32.64 43.39
N ILE A 64 -20.99 -32.87 43.69
CA ILE A 64 -22.11 -32.50 42.82
C ILE A 64 -22.24 -30.98 42.75
N ALA A 65 -22.14 -30.27 43.87
CA ALA A 65 -22.17 -28.80 43.91
C ALA A 65 -21.02 -28.15 43.12
N ILE A 66 -19.79 -28.67 43.28
CA ILE A 66 -18.62 -28.22 42.52
C ILE A 66 -18.81 -28.48 41.03
N GLY A 67 -19.32 -29.67 40.66
CA GLY A 67 -19.65 -30.01 39.28
C GLY A 67 -20.67 -29.05 38.67
N LEU A 68 -21.75 -28.73 39.39
CA LEU A 68 -22.77 -27.77 38.95
C LEU A 68 -22.21 -26.35 38.77
N CYS A 69 -21.33 -25.90 39.67
CA CYS A 69 -20.65 -24.61 39.51
C CYS A 69 -19.79 -24.57 38.25
N ILE A 70 -18.94 -25.58 38.04
CA ILE A 70 -18.05 -25.65 36.87
C ILE A 70 -18.85 -25.68 35.57
N ILE A 71 -19.90 -26.50 35.51
CA ILE A 71 -20.80 -26.59 34.36
C ILE A 71 -21.51 -25.25 34.13
N GLY A 72 -22.01 -24.60 35.18
CA GLY A 72 -22.65 -23.29 35.10
C GLY A 72 -21.72 -22.21 34.55
N VAL A 73 -20.46 -22.18 34.99
CA VAL A 73 -19.43 -21.24 34.51
C VAL A 73 -19.11 -21.49 33.03
N ILE A 74 -18.90 -22.75 32.63
CA ILE A 74 -18.61 -23.11 31.23
C ILE A 74 -19.76 -22.67 30.32
N ILE A 75 -21.00 -22.96 30.71
CA ILE A 75 -22.20 -22.59 29.96
C ILE A 75 -22.33 -21.06 29.84
N ALA A 76 -22.07 -20.32 30.93
CA ALA A 76 -22.10 -18.87 30.93
C ALA A 76 -21.01 -18.25 30.02
N ILE A 77 -19.78 -18.77 30.05
CA ILE A 77 -18.68 -18.33 29.18
C ILE A 77 -18.98 -18.61 27.72
N LEU A 78 -19.45 -19.81 27.40
CA LEU A 78 -19.84 -20.19 26.03
C LEU A 78 -21.00 -19.31 25.52
N GLY A 79 -22.01 -19.07 26.37
CA GLY A 79 -23.13 -18.19 26.07
C GLY A 79 -22.68 -16.75 25.83
N TRP A 80 -21.79 -16.22 26.67
CA TRP A 80 -21.22 -14.87 26.54
C TRP A 80 -20.40 -14.72 25.26
N TRP A 81 -19.54 -15.69 24.96
CA TRP A 81 -18.72 -15.70 23.75
C TRP A 81 -19.57 -15.74 22.48
N ARG A 82 -20.57 -16.62 22.44
CA ARG A 82 -21.52 -16.72 21.32
C ARG A 82 -22.40 -15.48 21.17
N LEU A 83 -22.82 -14.85 22.27
CA LEU A 83 -23.60 -13.62 22.22
C LEU A 83 -22.80 -12.47 21.61
N ASN A 84 -21.54 -12.30 22.03
CA ASN A 84 -20.64 -11.31 21.42
C ASN A 84 -20.39 -11.60 19.94
N LEU A 85 -20.25 -12.88 19.56
CA LEU A 85 -20.09 -13.27 18.16
C LEU A 85 -21.35 -12.94 17.32
N SER A 86 -22.55 -13.27 17.82
CA SER A 86 -23.82 -12.98 17.14
C SER A 86 -24.12 -11.47 17.05
N LEU A 87 -23.58 -10.66 17.97
CA LEU A 87 -23.63 -9.20 17.86
C LEU A 87 -22.60 -8.66 16.87
N ALA A 88 -21.46 -9.32 16.71
CA ALA A 88 -20.38 -8.92 15.82
C ALA A 88 -20.60 -9.36 14.35
N GLU A 89 -21.42 -10.40 14.12
CA GLU A 89 -21.77 -10.91 12.78
C GLU A 89 -22.42 -9.85 11.86
N PRO A 90 -23.43 -9.06 12.31
CA PRO A 90 -24.00 -7.96 11.52
C PRO A 90 -23.01 -6.85 11.16
N PHE A 91 -21.95 -6.66 11.97
CA PHE A 91 -20.92 -5.66 11.73
C PHE A 91 -19.74 -6.20 10.90
N GLY A 92 -19.81 -7.45 10.43
CA GLY A 92 -18.80 -8.02 9.55
C GLY A 92 -17.43 -8.19 10.19
N VAL A 93 -17.31 -8.22 11.53
CA VAL A 93 -16.01 -8.29 12.23
C VAL A 93 -15.17 -9.50 11.80
N THR A 94 -15.81 -10.63 11.50
CA THR A 94 -15.13 -11.82 10.96
C THR A 94 -14.63 -11.65 9.52
N ARG A 95 -15.34 -10.86 8.69
CA ARG A 95 -14.85 -10.44 7.36
C ARG A 95 -13.67 -9.47 7.52
N SER A 96 -13.80 -8.47 8.39
CA SER A 96 -12.76 -7.48 8.68
C SER A 96 -11.46 -8.13 9.18
N LEU A 97 -11.52 -9.10 10.10
CA LEU A 97 -10.31 -9.80 10.57
C LEU A 97 -9.64 -10.63 9.48
N ARG A 98 -10.42 -11.30 8.60
CA ARG A 98 -9.85 -12.01 7.45
C ARG A 98 -9.23 -11.05 6.44
N GLU A 99 -9.90 -9.95 6.14
CA GLU A 99 -9.40 -8.88 5.27
C GLU A 99 -8.13 -8.23 5.82
N LEU A 100 -8.05 -8.00 7.13
CA LEU A 100 -6.84 -7.52 7.80
C LEU A 100 -5.71 -8.54 7.73
N LEU A 101 -6.00 -9.82 8.00
CA LEU A 101 -5.00 -10.89 7.90
C LEU A 101 -4.49 -11.07 6.47
N THR A 102 -5.36 -11.01 5.46
CA THR A 102 -4.92 -11.07 4.05
C THR A 102 -4.11 -9.83 3.71
N THR A 103 -4.53 -8.64 4.11
CA THR A 103 -3.77 -7.40 3.89
C THR A 103 -2.38 -7.46 4.50
N VAL A 104 -2.24 -7.93 5.75
CA VAL A 104 -0.95 -8.07 6.42
C VAL A 104 -0.08 -9.12 5.73
N ARG A 105 -0.64 -10.28 5.36
CA ARG A 105 0.10 -11.34 4.66
C ARG A 105 0.58 -10.90 3.29
N THR A 106 -0.29 -10.28 2.49
CA THR A 106 0.08 -9.72 1.19
C THR A 106 1.17 -8.67 1.35
N HIS A 107 1.07 -7.79 2.35
CA HIS A 107 2.09 -6.78 2.59
C HIS A 107 3.45 -7.40 2.98
N GLN A 108 3.46 -8.47 3.78
CA GLN A 108 4.69 -9.20 4.12
C GLN A 108 5.28 -9.92 2.91
N GLN A 109 4.44 -10.58 2.09
CA GLN A 109 4.86 -11.27 0.88
C GLN A 109 5.50 -10.32 -0.13
N LEU A 110 4.89 -9.16 -0.38
CA LEU A 110 5.43 -8.15 -1.30
C LEU A 110 6.81 -7.64 -0.83
N ARG A 111 7.01 -7.47 0.49
CA ARG A 111 8.30 -7.04 1.06
C ARG A 111 9.40 -8.09 0.94
N GLN A 112 9.03 -9.37 0.92
CA GLN A 112 9.95 -10.48 0.67
C GLN A 112 10.06 -10.84 -0.81
N GLY A 113 9.35 -10.09 -1.68
CA GLY A 113 9.34 -10.34 -3.12
C GLY A 113 10.68 -10.06 -3.79
N MET A 114 10.78 -10.46 -5.05
CA MET A 114 11.98 -10.31 -5.87
C MET A 114 12.42 -8.86 -5.99
N ARG A 115 13.74 -8.61 -6.01
CA ARG A 115 14.32 -7.30 -6.34
C ARG A 115 14.34 -7.11 -7.85
N VAL A 116 13.56 -6.16 -8.34
CA VAL A 116 13.37 -5.90 -9.77
C VAL A 116 13.87 -4.50 -10.11
N VAL A 117 14.74 -4.40 -11.13
CA VAL A 117 15.12 -3.12 -11.74
C VAL A 117 14.42 -3.01 -13.08
N ALA A 118 13.66 -1.94 -13.29
CA ALA A 118 12.96 -1.69 -14.55
C ALA A 118 13.48 -0.39 -15.18
N ILE A 119 14.05 -0.50 -16.38
CA ILE A 119 14.75 0.59 -17.07
C ILE A 119 13.92 1.00 -18.30
N GLY A 120 13.63 2.29 -18.44
CA GLY A 120 12.89 2.79 -19.59
C GLY A 120 12.46 4.25 -19.43
N GLY A 121 11.35 4.60 -20.08
CA GLY A 121 10.82 5.96 -20.06
C GLY A 121 9.45 6.05 -20.74
N GLY A 122 8.93 7.27 -20.83
CA GLY A 122 7.64 7.55 -21.44
C GLY A 122 6.46 6.87 -20.73
N THR A 123 5.47 6.43 -21.52
CA THR A 123 4.21 5.87 -20.98
C THR A 123 4.22 4.35 -20.83
N GLY A 124 5.18 3.66 -21.43
CA GLY A 124 5.31 2.20 -21.40
C GLY A 124 5.73 1.68 -20.03
N LEU A 125 6.85 2.17 -19.49
CA LEU A 125 7.38 1.77 -18.19
C LEU A 125 6.35 1.93 -17.04
N PRO A 126 5.61 3.05 -16.91
CA PRO A 126 4.53 3.19 -15.92
C PRO A 126 3.50 2.05 -15.94
N SER A 127 3.17 1.50 -17.11
CA SER A 127 2.21 0.40 -17.23
C SER A 127 2.78 -0.89 -16.66
N THR A 128 4.06 -1.17 -16.95
CA THR A 128 4.79 -2.30 -16.36
C THR A 128 4.92 -2.17 -14.84
N LEU A 129 5.25 -0.98 -14.34
CA LEU A 129 5.38 -0.74 -12.89
C LEU A 129 4.06 -0.96 -12.14
N ARG A 130 2.92 -0.57 -12.73
CA ARG A 130 1.59 -0.82 -12.14
C ARG A 130 1.28 -2.32 -12.03
N ALA A 131 1.77 -3.14 -12.96
CA ALA A 131 1.65 -4.58 -12.87
C ALA A 131 2.65 -5.15 -11.84
N LEU A 132 3.90 -4.70 -11.84
CA LEU A 132 4.93 -5.22 -10.92
C LEU A 132 4.60 -4.96 -9.44
N LYS A 133 3.99 -3.82 -9.11
CA LYS A 133 3.68 -3.48 -7.71
C LYS A 133 2.68 -4.45 -7.04
N THR A 134 1.96 -5.27 -7.82
CA THR A 134 1.10 -6.35 -7.29
C THR A 134 1.88 -7.61 -6.93
N GLU A 135 3.11 -7.75 -7.44
CA GLU A 135 3.95 -8.94 -7.26
C GLU A 135 5.10 -8.71 -6.27
N THR A 136 5.62 -7.48 -6.18
CA THR A 136 6.72 -7.15 -5.25
C THR A 136 6.73 -5.67 -4.88
N SER A 137 7.19 -5.34 -3.66
CA SER A 137 7.47 -3.94 -3.27
C SER A 137 8.93 -3.54 -3.51
N ASN A 138 9.78 -4.46 -3.96
CA ASN A 138 11.21 -4.25 -4.13
C ASN A 138 11.54 -3.85 -5.57
N ILE A 139 10.90 -2.77 -6.04
CA ILE A 139 10.99 -2.27 -7.42
C ILE A 139 11.88 -1.03 -7.44
N THR A 140 12.84 -0.99 -8.36
CA THR A 140 13.59 0.22 -8.70
C THR A 140 13.34 0.55 -10.16
N ALA A 141 12.66 1.67 -10.42
CA ALA A 141 12.48 2.20 -11.76
C ALA A 141 13.63 3.16 -12.08
N VAL A 142 14.31 2.96 -13.21
CA VAL A 142 15.38 3.84 -13.70
C VAL A 142 14.86 4.56 -14.93
N VAL A 143 14.95 5.89 -14.91
CA VAL A 143 14.37 6.74 -15.94
C VAL A 143 15.38 7.73 -16.53
N THR A 144 15.19 8.05 -17.81
CA THR A 144 16.09 8.96 -18.54
C THR A 144 15.89 10.41 -18.09
N MET A 145 17.00 11.16 -18.04
CA MET A 145 17.01 12.61 -17.76
C MET A 145 17.14 13.45 -19.04
N ALA A 146 16.88 12.86 -20.21
CA ALA A 146 17.07 13.52 -21.51
C ALA A 146 15.80 14.16 -22.11
N ASP A 147 14.64 14.05 -21.46
CA ASP A 147 13.37 14.67 -21.89
C ASP A 147 13.49 16.20 -21.99
N ASP A 148 12.93 16.77 -23.05
CA ASP A 148 12.87 18.21 -23.29
C ASP A 148 11.48 18.70 -23.75
N GLY A 149 10.47 17.81 -23.69
CA GLY A 149 9.13 18.05 -24.20
C GLY A 149 8.17 18.68 -23.18
N GLY A 150 7.15 19.39 -23.70
CA GLY A 150 5.96 19.80 -22.95
C GLY A 150 6.24 20.56 -21.65
N SER A 151 5.61 20.12 -20.55
CA SER A 151 5.78 20.74 -19.22
C SER A 151 7.17 20.48 -18.63
N SER A 152 7.81 19.35 -18.94
CA SER A 152 9.16 19.04 -18.44
C SER A 152 10.18 19.98 -19.04
N GLY A 153 10.14 20.13 -20.37
CA GLY A 153 11.03 21.00 -21.12
C GLY A 153 10.92 22.48 -20.74
N ARG A 154 9.70 22.96 -20.45
CA ARG A 154 9.53 24.34 -19.96
C ARG A 154 10.23 24.54 -18.62
N LEU A 155 9.98 23.65 -17.64
CA LEU A 155 10.61 23.75 -16.32
C LEU A 155 12.13 23.62 -16.40
N ARG A 156 12.63 22.73 -17.27
CA ARG A 156 14.05 22.58 -17.55
C ARG A 156 14.69 23.88 -18.04
N ARG A 157 14.06 24.57 -19.00
CA ARG A 157 14.55 25.86 -19.52
C ARG A 157 14.42 27.00 -18.51
N ASP A 158 13.33 27.06 -17.77
CA ASP A 158 13.03 28.17 -16.87
C ASP A 158 13.86 28.10 -15.56
N TYR A 159 14.17 26.90 -15.08
CA TYR A 159 14.83 26.67 -13.79
C TYR A 159 16.20 25.99 -13.87
N GLY A 160 16.68 25.61 -15.06
CA GLY A 160 17.98 24.95 -15.22
C GLY A 160 18.07 23.62 -14.47
N MET A 161 16.95 22.88 -14.40
CA MET A 161 16.83 21.61 -13.67
C MET A 161 16.64 20.44 -14.63
N GLN A 162 16.97 19.23 -14.18
CA GLN A 162 16.67 18.00 -14.91
C GLN A 162 15.14 17.85 -15.18
N PRO A 163 14.73 17.16 -16.25
CA PRO A 163 13.31 17.07 -16.60
C PRO A 163 12.53 16.18 -15.62
N PRO A 164 11.43 16.67 -15.02
CA PRO A 164 10.70 15.92 -14.00
C PRO A 164 9.68 14.91 -14.56
N GLY A 165 9.39 14.93 -15.86
CA GLY A 165 8.22 14.25 -16.45
C GLY A 165 8.22 12.73 -16.31
N ASP A 166 9.33 12.08 -16.66
CA ASP A 166 9.46 10.63 -16.57
C ASP A 166 9.54 10.17 -15.12
N LEU A 167 10.23 10.90 -14.23
CA LEU A 167 10.20 10.66 -12.79
C LEU A 167 8.77 10.71 -12.27
N ARG A 168 8.04 11.80 -12.56
CA ARG A 168 6.64 11.99 -12.14
C ARG A 168 5.76 10.81 -12.56
N SER A 169 5.85 10.40 -13.82
CA SER A 169 4.98 9.36 -14.38
C SER A 169 5.22 8.00 -13.73
N ASN A 170 6.47 7.68 -13.42
CA ASN A 170 6.85 6.42 -12.76
C ASN A 170 6.58 6.45 -11.25
N ILE A 171 6.75 7.59 -10.58
CA ILE A 171 6.36 7.78 -9.17
C ILE A 171 4.85 7.57 -9.04
N THR A 172 4.05 8.17 -9.92
CA THR A 172 2.59 7.92 -9.98
C THR A 172 2.28 6.44 -10.14
N ALA A 173 2.99 5.72 -11.01
CA ALA A 173 2.71 4.32 -11.29
C ALA A 173 2.88 3.42 -10.06
N LEU A 174 3.89 3.73 -9.23
CA LEU A 174 4.18 3.03 -7.98
C LEU A 174 3.34 3.53 -6.79
N ALA A 175 2.60 4.63 -6.94
CA ALA A 175 1.66 5.12 -5.93
C ALA A 175 0.36 4.31 -5.92
N LYS A 176 -0.46 4.51 -4.88
CA LYS A 176 -1.83 3.96 -4.83
C LYS A 176 -2.76 4.80 -5.71
N ASP A 177 -3.40 4.17 -6.71
CA ASP A 177 -4.15 4.88 -7.76
C ASP A 177 -5.37 5.66 -7.22
N GLU A 178 -6.04 5.16 -6.17
CA GLU A 178 -7.26 5.76 -5.60
C GLU A 178 -6.99 6.93 -4.63
N ALA A 179 -5.72 7.15 -4.23
CA ALA A 179 -5.39 8.20 -3.28
C ALA A 179 -5.56 9.60 -3.88
N LEU A 180 -6.17 10.51 -3.11
CA LEU A 180 -6.36 11.92 -3.52
C LEU A 180 -5.04 12.57 -3.94
N MET A 181 -3.95 12.29 -3.23
CA MET A 181 -2.62 12.81 -3.56
C MET A 181 -2.13 12.34 -4.93
N THR A 182 -2.36 11.08 -5.30
CA THR A 182 -2.02 10.55 -6.64
C THR A 182 -2.80 11.27 -7.73
N ARG A 183 -4.09 11.55 -7.49
CA ARG A 183 -4.93 12.33 -8.42
C ARG A 183 -4.44 13.76 -8.57
N LEU A 184 -4.08 14.43 -7.46
CA LEU A 184 -3.49 15.77 -7.48
C LEU A 184 -2.15 15.77 -8.22
N PHE A 185 -1.29 14.78 -7.99
CA PHE A 185 0.00 14.67 -8.64
C PHE A 185 -0.09 14.49 -10.18
N ASN A 186 -1.19 13.88 -10.65
CA ASN A 186 -1.50 13.78 -12.08
C ASN A 186 -2.27 14.98 -12.65
N TYR A 187 -2.72 15.92 -11.81
CA TYR A 187 -3.49 17.05 -12.27
C TYR A 187 -2.67 17.88 -13.28
N ARG A 188 -3.31 18.26 -14.38
CA ARG A 188 -2.76 19.14 -15.41
C ARG A 188 -3.64 20.38 -15.49
N PHE A 189 -3.01 21.55 -15.34
CA PHE A 189 -3.71 22.82 -15.41
C PHE A 189 -4.22 23.05 -16.84
N PRO A 190 -5.52 23.36 -17.03
CA PRO A 190 -6.11 23.45 -18.37
C PRO A 190 -5.70 24.74 -19.11
N SER A 191 -5.51 25.85 -18.40
CA SER A 191 -5.28 27.18 -18.98
C SER A 191 -4.64 28.13 -17.96
N GLY A 192 -4.37 29.39 -18.38
CA GLY A 192 -3.73 30.42 -17.57
C GLY A 192 -2.20 30.35 -17.61
N GLU A 193 -1.53 31.03 -16.67
CA GLU A 193 -0.06 31.03 -16.57
C GLU A 193 0.52 29.63 -16.33
N LEU A 194 -0.21 28.80 -15.59
CA LEU A 194 0.15 27.40 -15.37
C LEU A 194 -0.35 26.48 -16.48
N GLY A 195 -0.95 27.02 -17.55
CA GLY A 195 -1.55 26.26 -18.65
C GLY A 195 -0.64 25.14 -19.17
N GLY A 196 -1.13 23.92 -19.13
CA GLY A 196 -0.41 22.72 -19.58
C GLY A 196 0.66 22.21 -18.62
N HIS A 197 0.98 22.87 -17.50
CA HIS A 197 1.83 22.29 -16.46
C HIS A 197 1.12 21.14 -15.74
N SER A 198 1.89 20.13 -15.35
CA SER A 198 1.42 19.14 -14.39
C SER A 198 1.75 19.60 -12.97
N PHE A 199 0.79 19.50 -12.04
CA PHE A 199 1.05 19.79 -10.63
C PHE A 199 2.20 18.94 -10.07
N GLY A 200 2.28 17.65 -10.43
CA GLY A 200 3.40 16.80 -10.01
C GLY A 200 4.76 17.28 -10.52
N ASN A 201 4.82 17.83 -11.74
CA ASN A 201 6.06 18.43 -12.24
C ASN A 201 6.45 19.69 -11.46
N LEU A 202 5.46 20.53 -11.10
CA LEU A 202 5.70 21.72 -10.28
C LEU A 202 6.14 21.34 -8.87
N LEU A 203 5.54 20.30 -8.28
CA LEU A 203 5.94 19.79 -6.97
C LEU A 203 7.37 19.25 -7.02
N LEU A 204 7.74 18.48 -8.05
CA LEU A 204 9.11 18.00 -8.23
C LEU A 204 10.10 19.15 -8.42
N ALA A 205 9.74 20.19 -9.18
CA ALA A 205 10.57 21.38 -9.33
C ALA A 205 10.78 22.11 -7.99
N ALA A 206 9.72 22.26 -7.20
CA ALA A 206 9.81 22.85 -5.86
C ALA A 206 10.70 22.00 -4.93
N LEU A 207 10.53 20.68 -4.94
CA LEU A 207 11.36 19.76 -4.16
C LEU A 207 12.81 19.77 -4.62
N TYR A 208 13.08 19.86 -5.92
CA TYR A 208 14.44 20.00 -6.46
C TYR A 208 15.13 21.25 -5.91
N ASN A 209 14.45 22.40 -5.91
CA ASN A 209 14.99 23.65 -5.38
C ASN A 209 15.21 23.62 -3.86
N LEU A 210 14.43 22.83 -3.12
CA LEU A 210 14.55 22.69 -1.66
C LEU A 210 15.63 21.67 -1.26
N GLU A 211 15.69 20.53 -1.94
CA GLU A 211 16.56 19.41 -1.60
C GLU A 211 17.95 19.51 -2.27
N GLY A 212 18.04 20.28 -3.36
CA GLY A 212 19.27 20.57 -4.11
C GLY A 212 19.63 19.55 -5.19
N SER A 213 18.88 18.46 -5.34
CA SER A 213 19.14 17.44 -6.36
C SER A 213 17.89 16.64 -6.72
N MET A 214 17.86 16.08 -7.94
CA MET A 214 16.66 15.43 -8.49
C MET A 214 16.36 14.06 -7.86
N ASP A 215 17.40 13.31 -7.47
CA ASP A 215 17.26 12.07 -6.71
C ASP A 215 16.54 12.29 -5.37
N ARG A 216 16.94 13.32 -4.62
CA ARG A 216 16.30 13.66 -3.33
C ARG A 216 14.88 14.17 -3.54
N ALA A 217 14.64 14.96 -4.58
CA ALA A 217 13.30 15.41 -4.94
C ALA A 217 12.38 14.22 -5.28
N ALA A 218 12.88 13.25 -6.05
CA ALA A 218 12.14 12.03 -6.37
C ALA A 218 11.85 11.18 -5.12
N ASP A 219 12.83 11.03 -4.22
CA ASP A 219 12.66 10.29 -2.97
C ASP A 219 11.64 10.98 -2.05
N ALA A 220 11.71 12.31 -1.92
CA ALA A 220 10.75 13.10 -1.16
C ALA A 220 9.32 12.99 -1.73
N ALA A 221 9.16 13.11 -3.05
CA ALA A 221 7.87 12.90 -3.72
C ALA A 221 7.35 11.47 -3.52
N GLY A 222 8.23 10.48 -3.59
CA GLY A 222 7.91 9.08 -3.32
C GLY A 222 7.38 8.86 -1.90
N ARG A 223 7.97 9.50 -0.90
CA ARG A 223 7.48 9.47 0.49
C ARG A 223 6.11 10.13 0.66
N ILE A 224 5.91 11.30 0.04
CA ILE A 224 4.61 12.01 0.06
C ILE A 224 3.48 11.15 -0.54
N LEU A 225 3.79 10.40 -1.59
CA LEU A 225 2.84 9.53 -2.28
C LEU A 225 2.78 8.09 -1.74
N ALA A 226 3.62 7.77 -0.76
CA ALA A 226 3.76 6.43 -0.19
C ALA A 226 3.90 5.32 -1.25
N ILE A 227 4.83 5.51 -2.20
CA ILE A 227 5.03 4.58 -3.32
C ILE A 227 5.59 3.23 -2.88
N GLN A 228 5.31 2.18 -3.66
CA GLN A 228 5.87 0.84 -3.47
C GLN A 228 7.10 0.66 -4.36
N GLY A 229 8.29 0.92 -3.81
CA GLY A 229 9.55 0.88 -4.54
C GLY A 229 10.19 2.26 -4.61
N ARG A 230 11.08 2.46 -5.59
CA ARG A 230 11.83 3.71 -5.79
C ARG A 230 11.90 4.05 -7.27
N VAL A 231 12.05 5.33 -7.57
CA VAL A 231 12.28 5.84 -8.93
C VAL A 231 13.56 6.67 -8.90
N LEU A 232 14.53 6.30 -9.72
CA LEU A 232 15.85 6.90 -9.77
C LEU A 232 16.10 7.50 -11.16
N PRO A 233 16.72 8.70 -11.23
CA PRO A 233 17.25 9.19 -12.49
C PRO A 233 18.45 8.33 -12.92
N CYS A 234 18.62 8.08 -14.22
CA CYS A 234 19.78 7.33 -14.73
C CYS A 234 21.11 8.08 -14.48
N THR A 235 21.07 9.41 -14.45
CA THR A 235 22.21 10.29 -14.19
C THR A 235 21.75 11.51 -13.40
N LEU A 236 22.65 12.12 -12.64
CA LEU A 236 22.42 13.44 -12.02
C LEU A 236 22.89 14.59 -12.91
N ASP A 237 23.54 14.29 -14.03
CA ASP A 237 23.96 15.29 -15.01
C ASP A 237 22.76 15.80 -15.82
N ASP A 238 22.80 17.08 -16.19
CA ASP A 238 21.82 17.66 -17.11
C ASP A 238 22.20 17.30 -18.55
N VAL A 239 21.42 16.42 -19.19
CA VAL A 239 21.77 15.80 -20.48
C VAL A 239 20.70 16.01 -21.55
N HIS A 240 21.12 16.30 -22.77
CA HIS A 240 20.25 16.38 -23.94
C HIS A 240 20.47 15.17 -24.84
N LEU A 241 19.37 14.68 -25.42
CA LEU A 241 19.45 13.62 -26.40
C LEU A 241 19.83 14.17 -27.77
N VAL A 242 20.83 13.57 -28.41
CA VAL A 242 21.27 13.94 -29.76
C VAL A 242 21.22 12.70 -30.66
N ALA A 243 20.55 12.82 -31.79
CA ALA A 243 20.52 11.77 -32.81
C ALA A 243 21.24 12.22 -34.09
N GLU A 244 22.04 11.31 -34.65
CA GLU A 244 22.52 11.39 -36.03
C GLU A 244 21.50 10.73 -36.94
N VAL A 245 20.96 11.51 -37.87
CA VAL A 245 19.88 11.12 -38.77
C VAL A 245 20.34 11.20 -40.22
N GLU A 246 20.00 10.18 -41.01
CA GLU A 246 20.31 10.09 -42.44
C GLU A 246 19.07 10.42 -43.27
N HIS A 247 19.21 11.40 -44.16
CA HIS A 247 18.19 11.71 -45.17
C HIS A 247 18.03 10.56 -46.16
N TYR A 248 16.80 10.13 -46.40
CA TYR A 248 16.52 8.97 -47.26
C TYR A 248 17.02 9.15 -48.71
N GLU A 249 16.83 10.34 -49.28
CA GLU A 249 17.18 10.66 -50.67
C GLU A 249 18.66 11.01 -50.85
N THR A 250 19.15 12.02 -50.10
CA THR A 250 20.49 12.57 -50.30
C THR A 250 21.58 11.78 -49.61
N LYS A 251 21.23 10.86 -48.69
CA LYS A 251 22.17 10.16 -47.80
C LYS A 251 23.02 11.08 -46.93
N ALA A 252 22.69 12.38 -46.88
CA ALA A 252 23.34 13.33 -45.99
C ALA A 252 23.02 12.97 -44.53
N VAL A 253 24.02 13.14 -43.66
CA VAL A 253 23.88 12.92 -42.22
C VAL A 253 23.84 14.26 -41.52
N THR A 254 22.82 14.46 -40.68
CA THR A 254 22.61 15.68 -39.91
C THR A 254 22.41 15.31 -38.44
N LYS A 255 22.76 16.21 -37.52
CA LYS A 255 22.49 16.06 -36.09
C LYS A 255 21.19 16.76 -35.71
N VAL A 256 20.36 16.07 -34.94
CA VAL A 256 19.14 16.61 -34.35
C VAL A 256 19.26 16.50 -32.83
N GLU A 257 19.11 17.63 -32.13
CA GLU A 257 19.16 17.71 -30.68
C GLU A 257 17.74 17.89 -30.11
N GLY A 258 17.49 17.23 -28.99
CA GLY A 258 16.23 17.26 -28.27
C GLY A 258 15.38 16.02 -28.51
N GLU A 259 14.92 15.41 -27.41
CA GLU A 259 14.09 14.19 -27.43
C GLU A 259 12.83 14.38 -28.27
N SER A 260 12.16 15.53 -28.08
CA SER A 260 10.92 15.85 -28.78
C SER A 260 11.09 16.15 -30.27
N ASN A 261 12.30 16.53 -30.71
CA ASN A 261 12.59 16.86 -32.12
C ASN A 261 12.99 15.64 -32.95
N ILE A 262 13.61 14.63 -32.33
CA ILE A 262 14.16 13.46 -33.02
C ILE A 262 13.10 12.70 -33.83
N PRO A 263 11.91 12.36 -33.28
CA PRO A 263 10.87 11.67 -34.02
C PRO A 263 10.29 12.48 -35.19
N SER A 264 10.32 13.82 -35.10
CA SER A 264 9.76 14.72 -36.12
C SER A 264 10.62 14.86 -37.37
N SER A 265 11.88 14.42 -37.33
CA SER A 265 12.82 14.57 -38.45
C SER A 265 12.47 13.74 -39.70
N ALA A 266 11.55 12.78 -39.62
CA ALA A 266 11.14 11.89 -40.71
C ALA A 266 12.30 11.14 -41.41
N TRP A 267 13.47 11.04 -40.77
CA TRP A 267 14.70 10.46 -41.33
C TRP A 267 15.14 9.21 -40.56
N LYS A 268 16.05 8.44 -41.13
CA LYS A 268 16.54 7.21 -40.50
C LYS A 268 17.55 7.55 -39.41
N ILE A 269 17.25 7.19 -38.15
CA ILE A 269 18.20 7.32 -37.04
C ILE A 269 19.34 6.31 -37.24
N ARG A 270 20.59 6.80 -37.28
CA ARG A 270 21.81 5.98 -37.34
C ARG A 270 22.41 5.73 -35.97
N HIS A 271 22.50 6.79 -35.17
CA HIS A 271 23.16 6.75 -33.87
C HIS A 271 22.51 7.76 -32.92
N VAL A 272 22.52 7.46 -31.62
CA VAL A 272 22.01 8.32 -30.56
C VAL A 272 23.07 8.43 -29.49
N SER A 273 23.28 9.65 -29.01
CA SER A 273 24.29 10.03 -28.03
C SER A 273 23.71 11.04 -27.04
N LEU A 274 24.40 11.27 -25.92
CA LEU A 274 24.06 12.32 -24.97
C LEU A 274 24.96 13.54 -25.19
N ASN A 275 24.44 14.71 -24.84
CA ASN A 275 25.19 15.96 -24.74
C ASN A 275 24.96 16.56 -23.34
N PRO A 276 25.97 16.64 -22.47
CA PRO A 276 27.37 16.24 -22.68
C PRO A 276 27.54 14.71 -22.84
N PRO A 277 28.59 14.25 -23.56
CA PRO A 277 28.77 12.83 -23.90
C PRO A 277 29.26 11.95 -22.74
N ASN A 278 29.80 12.55 -21.69
CA ASN A 278 30.41 11.88 -20.54
C ASN A 278 29.50 11.89 -19.31
N ALA A 279 28.19 11.79 -19.53
CA ALA A 279 27.22 11.70 -18.44
C ALA A 279 27.48 10.45 -17.59
N ILE A 280 27.54 10.64 -16.27
CA ILE A 280 27.93 9.60 -15.32
C ILE A 280 26.69 8.88 -14.81
N LEU A 281 26.75 7.55 -14.76
CA LEU A 281 25.70 6.71 -14.20
C LEU A 281 25.55 7.01 -12.71
N TYR A 282 24.33 7.29 -12.28
CA TYR A 282 24.06 7.55 -10.87
C TYR A 282 24.42 6.30 -10.03
N THR A 283 25.27 6.47 -9.02
CA THR A 283 25.89 5.36 -8.28
C THR A 283 24.86 4.40 -7.67
N GLU A 284 23.75 4.93 -7.16
CA GLU A 284 22.64 4.17 -6.61
C GLU A 284 21.97 3.28 -7.66
N VAL A 285 21.91 3.72 -8.92
CA VAL A 285 21.42 2.88 -10.03
C VAL A 285 22.35 1.69 -10.25
N SER A 286 23.66 1.91 -10.24
CA SER A 286 24.65 0.83 -10.35
C SER A 286 24.52 -0.20 -9.23
N HIS A 287 24.34 0.27 -7.99
CA HIS A 287 24.10 -0.59 -6.84
C HIS A 287 22.81 -1.42 -7.02
N CYS A 288 21.69 -0.78 -7.36
CA CYS A 288 20.42 -1.47 -7.58
C CYS A 288 20.51 -2.51 -8.70
N ILE A 289 21.24 -2.22 -9.79
CA ILE A 289 21.49 -3.18 -10.88
C ILE A 289 22.28 -4.38 -10.37
N SER A 290 23.32 -4.17 -9.56
CA SER A 290 24.16 -5.25 -9.03
C SER A 290 23.41 -6.20 -8.08
N GLU A 291 22.42 -5.69 -7.35
CA GLU A 291 21.60 -6.46 -6.42
C GLU A 291 20.32 -7.05 -7.05
N ALA A 292 20.02 -6.68 -8.29
CA ALA A 292 18.80 -7.06 -8.98
C ALA A 292 18.77 -8.57 -9.25
N GLN A 293 17.62 -9.17 -9.02
CA GLN A 293 17.34 -10.57 -9.39
C GLN A 293 16.68 -10.65 -10.78
N LEU A 294 16.04 -9.55 -11.21
CA LEU A 294 15.45 -9.39 -12.52
C LEU A 294 15.67 -7.96 -13.01
N ILE A 295 16.16 -7.82 -14.24
CA ILE A 295 16.27 -6.54 -14.93
C ILE A 295 15.32 -6.57 -16.11
N ILE A 296 14.42 -5.58 -16.18
CA ILE A 296 13.45 -5.41 -17.26
C ILE A 296 13.85 -4.17 -18.02
N ILE A 297 14.04 -4.30 -19.33
CA ILE A 297 14.36 -3.18 -20.21
C ILE A 297 13.15 -2.92 -21.12
N GLY A 298 12.57 -1.73 -20.98
CA GLY A 298 11.33 -1.35 -21.64
C GLY A 298 10.06 -1.81 -20.91
N PRO A 299 8.88 -1.69 -21.56
CA PRO A 299 8.67 -1.15 -22.90
C PRO A 299 8.87 0.37 -22.95
N GLY A 300 9.19 0.88 -24.14
CA GLY A 300 9.37 2.30 -24.38
C GLY A 300 9.94 2.54 -25.78
N SER A 301 9.99 3.80 -26.21
CA SER A 301 10.63 4.16 -27.47
C SER A 301 12.10 3.76 -27.45
N LEU A 302 12.54 2.98 -28.44
CA LEU A 302 13.89 2.44 -28.47
C LEU A 302 14.95 3.55 -28.36
N TYR A 303 14.84 4.58 -29.20
CA TYR A 303 15.84 5.65 -29.30
C TYR A 303 15.68 6.77 -28.26
N THR A 304 14.45 7.02 -27.78
CA THR A 304 14.18 8.16 -26.89
C THR A 304 13.88 7.78 -25.44
N SER A 305 13.67 6.50 -25.15
CA SER A 305 13.37 6.03 -23.79
C SER A 305 14.28 4.90 -23.32
N ILE A 306 14.65 3.95 -24.18
CA ILE A 306 15.48 2.80 -23.77
C ILE A 306 16.97 3.14 -23.87
N ILE A 307 17.45 3.39 -25.09
CA ILE A 307 18.88 3.67 -25.36
C ILE A 307 19.43 4.81 -24.49
N PRO A 308 18.72 5.93 -24.24
CA PRO A 308 19.25 7.02 -23.41
C PRO A 308 19.60 6.61 -21.98
N ASN A 309 18.94 5.59 -21.43
CA ASN A 309 19.29 5.05 -20.12
C ASN A 309 20.55 4.15 -20.16
N LEU A 310 20.87 3.56 -21.31
CA LEU A 310 21.91 2.55 -21.47
C LEU A 310 23.26 3.12 -21.93
N ILE A 311 23.27 4.34 -22.47
CA ILE A 311 24.48 5.00 -22.99
C ILE A 311 25.16 5.92 -21.96
N VAL A 312 24.60 5.99 -20.75
CA VAL A 312 25.24 6.65 -19.60
C VAL A 312 26.41 5.79 -19.12
N SER A 313 27.55 6.41 -18.80
CA SER A 313 28.82 5.73 -18.51
C SER A 313 29.11 5.53 -17.03
#